data_AF-L1ITL7-F1
#
_entry.id   AF-L1ITL7-F1
#
_cell.length_a   1.000
_cell.length_b   1.000
_cell.length_c   1.000
_cell.angle_alpha   90.00
_cell.angle_beta   90.00
_cell.angle_gamma   90.00
#
_symmetry.space_group_name_H-M   'P 1'
#
loop_
_entity.id
_entity.type
_entity.pdbx_description
1 polymer ?
#
loop_
_entity_poly.entity_id
_entity_poly.type
_entity_poly.pdbx_seq_one_letter_code
_entity_poly.pdbx_strand_id
1 'polypeptide(L)'
;MYLQAAFSLLALCIALPVVKRLLRGRVDYSGKHVLITGGSSGCSRYCMLLPPVAEAACEELRKGATGAEQKIEYAVADVSDFQAVKAAVESSEKKAGPIDVVIANAGSSQPGYFLEQDVSVFRKAMEGNYMGTVNIIKGRQPFILSSRC
;
A
#
# COMPACT_ATOMS: atom_id res chain seq x y z
N MET A 1 27.88 40.05 8.49
CA MET A 1 26.42 39.78 8.56
C MET A 1 25.99 38.59 7.69
N TYR A 2 26.39 38.48 6.42
CA TYR A 2 26.01 37.35 5.54
C TYR A 2 26.50 35.97 5.99
N LEU A 3 27.71 35.87 6.55
CA LEU A 3 28.30 34.59 6.96
C LEU A 3 27.54 33.93 8.12
N GLN A 4 27.08 34.72 9.09
CA GLN A 4 26.33 34.23 10.24
C GLN A 4 24.93 33.76 9.85
N ALA A 5 24.26 34.48 8.93
CA ALA A 5 22.99 34.05 8.36
C ALA A 5 23.12 32.72 7.58
N ALA A 6 24.23 32.51 6.85
CA ALA A 6 24.49 31.27 6.12
C ALA A 6 24.69 30.06 7.05
N PHE A 7 25.41 30.22 8.17
CA PHE A 7 25.57 29.16 9.18
C PHE A 7 24.25 28.81 9.87
N SER A 8 23.43 29.81 10.20
CA SER A 8 22.10 29.58 10.79
C SER A 8 21.15 28.86 9.83
N LEU A 9 21.17 29.19 8.54
CA LEU A 9 20.36 28.50 7.53
C LEU A 9 20.80 27.04 7.36
N LEU A 10 22.11 26.79 7.32
CA LEU A 10 22.67 25.44 7.19
C LEU A 10 22.34 24.58 8.41
N ALA A 11 22.46 25.14 9.62
CA ALA A 11 22.10 24.46 10.86
C ALA A 11 20.61 24.10 10.89
N LEU A 12 19.73 24.99 10.42
CA LEU A 12 18.29 24.73 10.33
C LEU A 12 17.95 23.64 9.29
N CYS A 13 18.62 23.65 8.13
CA CYS A 13 18.47 22.65 7.09
C CYS A 13 18.87 21.23 7.54
N ILE A 14 19.79 21.12 8.50
CA ILE A 14 20.21 19.82 9.07
C ILE A 14 19.36 19.46 10.30
N ALA A 15 19.13 20.41 11.20
CA ALA A 15 18.42 20.17 12.46
C ALA A 15 16.94 19.82 12.22
N LEU A 16 16.25 20.48 11.29
CA LEU A 16 14.83 20.21 11.03
C LEU A 16 14.55 18.76 10.58
N PRO A 17 15.26 18.16 9.60
CA PRO A 17 15.03 16.76 9.24
C PRO A 17 15.40 15.78 10.37
N VAL A 18 16.45 16.07 11.16
CA VAL A 18 16.84 15.23 12.31
C VAL A 18 15.77 15.29 13.40
N VAL A 19 15.34 16.49 13.79
CA VAL A 19 14.28 16.71 14.78
C VAL A 19 12.97 16.11 14.28
N LYS A 20 12.58 16.32 13.02
CA LYS A 20 11.39 15.66 12.44
C LYS A 20 11.50 14.15 12.45
N ARG A 21 12.68 13.58 12.21
CA ARG A 21 12.90 12.12 12.25
C ARG A 21 12.82 11.57 13.67
N LEU A 22 13.33 12.32 14.65
CA LEU A 22 13.25 11.98 16.08
C LEU A 22 11.82 12.13 16.64
N LEU A 23 11.06 13.11 16.16
CA LEU A 23 9.67 13.33 16.54
C LEU A 23 8.68 12.45 15.75
N ARG A 24 9.13 11.69 14.75
CA ARG A 24 8.27 10.82 13.96
C ARG A 24 7.93 9.58 14.79
N GLY A 25 6.78 9.60 15.46
CA GLY A 25 6.25 8.44 16.17
C GLY A 25 6.17 7.22 15.23
N ARG A 26 6.50 6.03 15.75
CA ARG A 26 6.23 4.80 15.02
C ARG A 26 4.72 4.53 15.08
N VAL A 27 4.13 4.25 13.93
CA VAL A 27 2.75 3.75 13.89
C VAL A 27 2.79 2.31 14.39
N ASP A 28 2.00 2.01 15.42
CA ASP A 28 1.83 0.66 15.93
C ASP A 28 0.71 -0.04 15.14
N TYR A 29 1.05 -1.18 14.54
CA TYR A 29 0.12 -2.03 13.79
C TYR A 29 -0.23 -3.32 14.55
N SER A 30 0.19 -3.44 15.81
CA SER A 30 -0.09 -4.62 16.64
C SER A 30 -1.60 -4.83 16.77
N GLY A 31 -2.06 -6.03 16.44
CA GLY A 31 -3.48 -6.38 16.47
C GLY A 31 -4.35 -5.70 15.40
N LYS A 32 -3.74 -5.04 14.40
CA LYS A 32 -4.46 -4.37 13.31
C LYS A 32 -4.57 -5.26 12.08
N HIS A 33 -5.75 -5.28 11.46
CA HIS A 33 -5.94 -5.91 10.16
C HIS A 33 -5.55 -4.93 9.06
N VAL A 34 -4.44 -5.24 8.36
CA VAL A 34 -3.87 -4.39 7.31
C VAL A 34 -4.10 -5.03 5.95
N LEU A 35 -4.86 -4.36 5.08
CA LEU A 35 -5.02 -4.73 3.67
C LEU A 35 -3.98 -3.99 2.82
N ILE A 36 -3.21 -4.73 2.04
CA ILE A 36 -2.24 -4.16 1.09
C ILE A 36 -2.53 -4.73 -0.29
N THR A 37 -2.61 -3.86 -1.29
CA THR A 37 -2.82 -4.25 -2.69
C THR A 37 -1.52 -4.26 -3.46
N GLY A 38 -1.41 -5.11 -4.47
CA GLY A 38 -0.22 -5.16 -5.34
C GLY A 38 0.99 -5.75 -4.65
N GLY A 39 0.81 -6.43 -3.52
CA GLY A 39 1.90 -7.04 -2.79
C GLY A 39 2.39 -8.39 -3.29
N SER A 40 2.04 -8.59 -4.54
CA SER A 40 2.57 -9.47 -5.54
C SER A 40 4.09 -9.44 -5.74
N SER A 41 4.61 -8.23 -5.88
CA SER A 41 5.86 -7.94 -6.57
C SER A 41 6.35 -6.54 -6.18
N GLY A 42 7.60 -6.22 -6.49
CA GLY A 42 8.18 -4.91 -6.18
C GLY A 42 8.22 -4.58 -4.68
N CYS A 43 8.13 -3.29 -4.34
CA CYS A 43 8.18 -2.80 -2.96
C CYS A 43 7.06 -3.36 -2.06
N SER A 44 6.00 -3.87 -2.66
CA SER A 44 4.84 -4.38 -1.95
C SER A 44 4.87 -5.88 -1.71
N ARG A 45 5.91 -6.64 -2.10
CA ARG A 45 6.04 -8.13 -1.94
C ARG A 45 5.57 -8.73 -0.60
N TYR A 46 5.28 -7.86 0.36
CA TYR A 46 4.44 -8.00 1.54
C TYR A 46 2.93 -8.28 1.42
N CYS A 47 2.23 -8.47 0.26
CA CYS A 47 0.83 -9.04 0.25
C CYS A 47 0.07 -9.17 -1.13
N MET A 48 -0.23 -10.41 -1.53
CA MET A 48 -1.36 -10.90 -2.38
C MET A 48 -1.37 -10.69 -3.94
N LEU A 49 -1.83 -11.74 -4.67
CA LEU A 49 -1.56 -12.05 -6.10
C LEU A 49 -2.51 -13.08 -6.75
N LEU A 50 -2.29 -13.40 -8.04
CA LEU A 50 -2.69 -14.62 -8.78
C LEU A 50 -2.21 -15.92 -8.08
N PRO A 51 -2.95 -17.05 -8.17
CA PRO A 51 -2.88 -18.14 -7.19
C PRO A 51 -1.46 -18.68 -6.89
N PRO A 52 -0.64 -19.10 -7.87
CA PRO A 52 0.67 -19.70 -7.58
C PRO A 52 1.73 -18.70 -7.11
N VAL A 53 1.63 -17.43 -7.55
CA VAL A 53 2.60 -16.40 -7.18
C VAL A 53 2.24 -15.81 -5.80
N ALA A 54 0.96 -15.79 -5.44
CA ALA A 54 0.48 -15.33 -4.14
C ALA A 54 0.94 -16.22 -2.99
N GLU A 55 0.87 -17.52 -3.20
CA GLU A 55 1.29 -18.52 -2.23
C GLU A 55 2.78 -18.39 -1.92
N ALA A 56 3.63 -18.35 -2.94
CA ALA A 56 5.08 -18.17 -2.77
C ALA A 56 5.43 -16.84 -2.09
N ALA A 57 4.74 -15.74 -2.44
CA ALA A 57 4.93 -14.46 -1.76
C ALA A 57 4.55 -14.56 -0.28
N CYS A 58 3.40 -15.15 0.05
CA CYS A 58 2.97 -15.33 1.43
C CYS A 58 3.93 -16.21 2.25
N GLU A 59 4.48 -17.27 1.68
CA GLU A 59 5.48 -18.10 2.35
C GLU A 59 6.75 -17.31 2.69
N GLU A 60 7.27 -16.53 1.74
CA GLU A 60 8.44 -15.68 1.97
C GLU A 60 8.17 -14.64 3.08
N LEU A 61 6.95 -14.09 3.14
CA LEU A 61 6.57 -13.16 4.19
C LEU A 61 6.42 -13.80 5.55
N ARG A 62 5.91 -15.03 5.60
CA ARG A 62 5.82 -15.81 6.84
C ARG A 62 7.21 -16.13 7.39
N LYS A 63 8.20 -16.38 6.53
CA LYS A 63 9.62 -16.56 6.94
C LYS A 63 10.21 -15.29 7.57
N GLY A 64 9.79 -14.11 7.10
CA GLY A 64 10.22 -12.82 7.63
C GLY A 64 9.36 -12.26 8.78
N ALA A 65 8.31 -12.97 9.19
CA ALA A 65 7.43 -12.52 10.26
C ALA A 65 8.17 -12.50 11.60
N THR A 66 8.13 -11.36 12.29
CA THR A 66 8.87 -11.15 13.55
C THR A 66 8.02 -11.46 14.80
N GLY A 67 6.70 -11.57 14.66
CA GLY A 67 5.78 -11.93 15.73
C GLY A 67 5.18 -13.31 15.50
N ALA A 68 5.24 -14.19 16.50
CA ALA A 68 4.69 -15.54 16.45
C ALA A 68 3.16 -15.58 16.16
N GLU A 69 2.45 -14.48 16.43
CA GLU A 69 1.01 -14.34 16.21
C GLU A 69 0.65 -13.61 14.90
N GLN A 70 1.64 -13.14 14.13
CA GLN A 70 1.39 -12.41 12.89
C GLN A 70 0.79 -13.35 11.83
N LYS A 71 -0.48 -13.12 11.50
CA LYS A 71 -1.20 -13.87 10.46
C LYS A 71 -1.01 -13.18 9.11
N ILE A 72 -0.62 -13.97 8.11
CA ILE A 72 -0.44 -13.50 6.72
C ILE A 72 -1.29 -14.40 5.83
N GLU A 73 -2.24 -13.79 5.13
CA GLU A 73 -3.14 -14.45 4.18
C GLU A 73 -3.00 -13.84 2.79
N TYR A 74 -3.64 -14.46 1.79
CA TYR A 74 -3.81 -13.86 0.47
C TYR A 74 -5.21 -13.98 -0.14
N ALA A 75 -5.51 -13.07 -1.06
CA ALA A 75 -6.67 -13.03 -1.92
C ALA A 75 -6.24 -12.58 -3.32
N VAL A 76 -6.81 -13.20 -4.35
CA VAL A 76 -6.53 -12.89 -5.75
C VAL A 76 -7.61 -11.94 -6.24
N ALA A 77 -7.25 -10.74 -6.69
CA ALA A 77 -8.16 -9.82 -7.36
C ALA A 77 -7.41 -8.89 -8.31
N ASP A 78 -8.02 -8.59 -9.45
CA ASP A 78 -7.62 -7.45 -10.28
C ASP A 78 -8.22 -6.19 -9.67
N VAL A 79 -7.38 -5.21 -9.33
CA VAL A 79 -7.86 -3.97 -8.71
C VAL A 79 -8.71 -3.12 -9.64
N SER A 80 -8.58 -3.28 -10.95
CA SER A 80 -9.47 -2.62 -11.93
C SER A 80 -10.89 -3.18 -11.93
N ASP A 81 -11.08 -4.43 -11.51
CA ASP A 81 -12.40 -5.03 -11.37
C ASP A 81 -12.98 -4.77 -9.97
N PHE A 82 -13.93 -3.84 -9.91
CA PHE A 82 -14.60 -3.48 -8.67
C PHE A 82 -15.30 -4.66 -7.99
N GLN A 83 -15.91 -5.59 -8.74
CA GLN A 83 -16.62 -6.72 -8.13
C GLN A 83 -15.64 -7.74 -7.54
N ALA A 84 -14.54 -8.00 -8.24
CA ALA A 84 -13.46 -8.85 -7.72
C ALA A 84 -12.85 -8.25 -6.45
N VAL A 85 -12.58 -6.95 -6.44
CA VAL A 85 -12.10 -6.21 -5.27
C VAL A 85 -13.08 -6.33 -4.11
N LYS A 86 -14.37 -6.07 -4.34
CA LYS A 86 -15.40 -6.15 -3.30
C LYS A 86 -15.46 -7.55 -2.68
N ALA A 87 -15.47 -8.59 -3.51
CA ALA A 87 -15.49 -9.97 -3.03
C ALA A 87 -14.24 -10.34 -2.22
N ALA A 88 -13.06 -9.88 -2.65
CA ALA A 88 -11.80 -10.10 -1.92
C ALA A 88 -11.80 -9.40 -0.56
N VAL A 89 -12.24 -8.14 -0.51
CA VAL A 89 -12.36 -7.37 0.74
C VAL A 89 -13.34 -8.05 1.71
N GLU A 90 -14.54 -8.41 1.25
CA GLU A 90 -15.54 -9.10 2.08
C GLU A 90 -15.02 -10.45 2.60
N SER A 91 -14.31 -11.21 1.77
CA SER A 91 -13.70 -12.48 2.17
C SER A 91 -12.62 -12.27 3.24
N SER A 92 -11.75 -11.28 3.09
CA SER A 92 -10.71 -10.97 4.08
C SER A 92 -11.32 -10.52 5.40
N GLU A 93 -12.36 -9.68 5.37
CA GLU A 93 -13.03 -9.22 6.60
C GLU A 93 -13.76 -10.34 7.33
N LYS A 94 -14.35 -11.30 6.61
CA LYS A 94 -14.97 -12.49 7.21
C LYS A 94 -13.97 -13.37 7.95
N LYS A 95 -12.70 -13.41 7.51
CA LYS A 95 -11.66 -14.28 8.10
C LYS A 95 -10.93 -13.62 9.26
N ALA A 96 -10.57 -12.35 9.11
CA ALA A 96 -9.66 -11.65 10.03
C ALA A 96 -10.33 -10.49 10.80
N GLY A 97 -11.63 -10.24 10.58
CA GLY A 97 -12.33 -9.09 11.15
C GLY A 97 -12.19 -7.83 10.30
N PRO A 98 -12.75 -6.69 10.74
CA PRO A 98 -12.77 -5.46 9.95
C PRO A 98 -11.35 -5.01 9.60
N ILE A 99 -11.15 -4.52 8.37
CA ILE A 99 -9.85 -3.95 7.98
C ILE A 99 -9.69 -2.61 8.70
N ASP A 100 -8.58 -2.42 9.42
CA ASP A 100 -8.22 -1.15 10.07
C ASP A 100 -7.50 -0.21 9.09
N VAL A 101 -6.54 -0.77 8.34
CA VAL A 101 -5.59 -0.01 7.51
C VAL A 101 -5.63 -0.53 6.08
N VAL A 102 -5.67 0.39 5.11
CA VAL A 102 -5.60 0.08 3.68
C VAL A 102 -4.37 0.75 3.08
N ILE A 103 -3.54 -0.04 2.40
CA ILE A 103 -2.38 0.41 1.63
C ILE A 103 -2.66 0.10 0.15
N ALA A 104 -3.24 1.06 -0.55
CA ALA A 104 -3.55 0.96 -1.98
C ALA A 104 -2.28 1.20 -2.84
N ASN A 105 -1.38 0.22 -2.85
CA ASN A 105 -0.12 0.28 -3.61
C ASN A 105 -0.18 -0.41 -4.99
N ALA A 106 -1.28 -1.08 -5.35
CA ALA A 106 -1.34 -1.77 -6.63
C ALA A 106 -1.15 -0.77 -7.76
N GLY A 107 -0.20 -1.07 -8.63
CA GLY A 107 0.06 -0.25 -9.79
C GLY A 107 1.21 -0.79 -10.63
N SER A 108 1.21 -0.38 -11.89
CA SER A 108 2.26 -0.70 -12.84
C SER A 108 2.62 0.51 -13.66
N SER A 109 3.84 0.51 -14.19
CA SER A 109 4.32 1.50 -15.15
C SER A 109 5.00 0.75 -16.29
N GLN A 110 4.69 1.15 -17.51
CA GLN A 110 5.37 0.67 -18.70
C GLN A 110 6.27 1.79 -19.22
N PRO A 111 7.60 1.67 -19.06
CA PRO A 111 8.54 2.67 -19.58
C PRO A 111 8.49 2.75 -21.10
N GLY A 112 8.60 3.97 -21.63
CA GLY A 112 8.66 4.22 -23.07
C GLY A 112 8.70 5.72 -23.36
N TYR A 113 9.07 6.08 -24.59
CA TYR A 113 8.96 7.47 -25.04
C TYR A 113 7.50 7.80 -25.34
N PHE A 114 7.04 8.97 -24.91
CA PHE A 114 5.63 9.37 -25.02
C PHE A 114 5.07 9.24 -26.45
N LEU A 115 5.84 9.63 -27.46
CA LEU A 115 5.42 9.59 -28.88
C LEU A 115 5.36 8.18 -29.45
N GLU A 116 6.03 7.22 -28.82
CA GLU A 116 6.11 5.82 -29.27
C GLU A 116 5.12 4.92 -28.53
N GLN A 117 4.47 5.44 -27.48
CA GLN A 117 3.53 4.67 -26.68
C GLN A 117 2.10 4.85 -27.19
N ASP A 118 1.42 3.71 -27.37
CA ASP A 118 0.00 3.72 -27.66
C ASP A 118 -0.81 4.26 -26.47
N VAL A 119 -1.93 4.93 -26.77
CA VAL A 119 -2.84 5.49 -25.77
C VAL A 119 -3.36 4.42 -24.78
N SER A 120 -3.50 3.16 -25.23
CA SER A 120 -3.91 2.04 -24.38
C SER A 120 -2.99 1.81 -23.17
N VAL A 121 -1.70 2.13 -23.28
CA VAL A 121 -0.74 2.02 -22.15
C VAL A 121 -1.15 2.97 -21.03
N PHE A 122 -1.47 4.21 -21.37
CA PHE A 122 -1.91 5.23 -20.41
C PHE A 122 -3.28 4.90 -19.81
N ARG A 123 -4.21 4.39 -20.64
CA ARG A 123 -5.52 3.93 -20.15
C ARG A 123 -5.36 2.80 -19.14
N LYS A 124 -4.54 1.80 -19.45
CA LYS A 124 -4.25 0.69 -18.54
C LYS A 124 -3.61 1.16 -17.24
N ALA A 125 -2.72 2.15 -17.30
CA ALA A 125 -2.13 2.74 -16.10
C ALA A 125 -3.18 3.48 -15.25
N MET A 126 -4.08 4.25 -15.86
CA MET A 126 -5.19 4.90 -15.14
C MET A 126 -6.13 3.87 -14.52
N GLU A 127 -6.43 2.79 -15.25
CA GLU A 127 -7.33 1.75 -14.78
C GLU A 127 -6.73 0.97 -13.58
N GLY A 128 -5.47 0.56 -13.69
CA GLY A 128 -4.80 -0.16 -12.61
C GLY A 128 -4.43 0.71 -11.41
N ASN A 129 -3.84 1.88 -11.64
CA ASN A 129 -3.23 2.68 -10.57
C ASN A 129 -4.25 3.60 -9.91
N TYR A 130 -5.06 4.29 -10.71
CA TYR A 130 -6.04 5.27 -10.21
C TYR A 130 -7.36 4.58 -9.86
N MET A 131 -8.01 3.94 -10.85
CA MET A 131 -9.29 3.26 -10.60
C MET A 131 -9.14 2.10 -9.62
N GLY A 132 -8.01 1.39 -9.63
CA GLY A 132 -7.70 0.39 -8.61
C GLY A 132 -7.74 0.93 -7.18
N THR A 133 -7.17 2.12 -6.95
CA THR A 133 -7.24 2.79 -5.64
C THR A 133 -8.68 3.16 -5.27
N VAL A 134 -9.44 3.70 -6.22
CA VAL A 134 -10.86 4.05 -6.02
C VAL A 134 -11.68 2.81 -5.66
N ASN A 135 -11.52 1.72 -6.40
CA ASN A 135 -12.25 0.47 -6.20
C ASN A 135 -11.99 -0.12 -4.81
N ILE A 136 -10.74 -0.11 -4.35
CA ILE A 136 -10.35 -0.63 -3.03
C ILE A 136 -10.96 0.19 -1.90
N ILE A 137 -10.86 1.52 -1.98
CA ILE A 137 -11.45 2.41 -0.97
C ILE A 137 -12.97 2.28 -0.95
N LYS A 138 -13.60 2.16 -2.14
CA LYS A 138 -15.05 2.03 -2.26
C LYS A 138 -15.55 0.66 -1.79
N GLY A 139 -14.82 -0.42 -2.09
CA GLY A 139 -15.17 -1.79 -1.74
C GLY A 139 -15.21 -2.05 -0.22
N ARG A 140 -14.49 -1.25 0.58
CA ARG A 140 -14.51 -1.30 2.05
C ARG A 140 -15.75 -0.64 2.69
N GLN A 141 -16.56 0.15 1.98
CA GLN A 141 -17.66 0.87 2.63
C GLN A 141 -18.79 -0.10 3.03
N PRO A 142 -19.03 -0.24 4.36
CA PRO A 142 -19.47 0.89 5.17
C PRO A 142 -18.53 1.35 6.30
N PHE A 143 -17.38 0.72 6.54
CA PHE A 143 -16.64 0.94 7.80
C PHE A 143 -15.84 2.27 7.89
N ILE A 144 -15.51 2.90 6.75
CA ILE A 144 -14.86 4.24 6.72
C ILE A 144 -15.69 5.29 7.48
N LEU A 145 -17.01 5.10 7.61
CA LEU A 145 -17.89 6.04 8.31
C LEU A 145 -18.05 5.72 9.80
N SER A 146 -17.76 4.49 10.25
CA SER A 146 -17.91 4.05 11.64
C SER A 146 -16.59 4.05 12.43
N SER A 147 -15.44 3.95 11.76
CA SER A 147 -14.11 4.10 12.39
C SER A 147 -13.76 5.59 12.53
N ARG A 148 -14.37 6.29 13.47
CA ARG A 148 -13.88 7.62 13.86
C ARG A 148 -12.63 7.47 14.73
N CYS A 149 -11.64 8.32 14.44
CA CYS A 149 -10.46 8.57 15.27
C CYS A 149 -10.81 8.88 16.73
#